data_AF-A0A937V043-F1
#
_entry.id   AF-A0A937V043-F1
#
_cell.length_a   1.000
_cell.length_b   1.000
_cell.length_c   1.000
_cell.angle_alpha   90.00
_cell.angle_beta   90.00
_cell.angle_gamma   90.00
#
_symmetry.space_group_name_H-M   'P 1'
#
loop_
_entity.id
_entity.type
_entity.pdbx_description
1 polymer ?
#
loop_
_entity_poly.entity_id
_entity_poly.type
_entity_poly.pdbx_seq_one_letter_code
_entity_poly.pdbx_strand_id
1 'polypeptide(L)'
;MNVLNRSTRRRLQQLKQNPSSVWEGDRRQLAGSQNSDWMEPGSAPSTDGDCILWVDGSQGMVRAMDIVTPDTGSEAVVRTLIRAMEHPHNPGTPARPKKIVVRDRELQFFLRGVLQDLDITLDYMPELPLIDEIFRGFQETVSNRQPQLPPEYEAALTTKVDEVWHDAPWEVLADHQILAIELNQWDIGTLYVSIMGMLGMEFGALFYRSLDSLRQFRRRAIDQSSIEEMQAAFLGQDCLFITYETAEDDLEDIPLDFRQRSPDEVEPVFGNLHPLEGLRSFLYNDEAATLLVGLEALHRFLGQHRQKFKNDAFPPISSRYKISLPDETGEDKTTQISVKVTTLPDLANELLDMEEGDGESELPFPALRDDLVPEKSFLSLGMVPWEVLEMLRIGGAYYQPKEEVTQGGEGLPVIMIQTSRPKAKTLIEELQAAGGLQGICFNPGENPLEGDRYDIGLLQTGNGDLHLFGEFGETDPTHAAARKKWDQRCKKTKGVCGLIIAKGLTGAARGNPQFKDMLALFEASAMTTNDLGLGTLQLTIATEEM
;
A
#
# COMPACT_ATOMS: atom_id res chain seq x y z
N MET A 1 23.98 -27.39 23.00
CA MET A 1 23.84 -26.50 24.17
C MET A 1 23.53 -25.12 23.62
N ASN A 2 22.25 -24.72 23.63
CA ASN A 2 21.81 -23.42 23.13
C ASN A 2 21.97 -22.40 24.25
N VAL A 3 23.02 -21.58 24.17
CA VAL A 3 23.34 -20.53 25.15
C VAL A 3 23.29 -19.19 24.42
N LEU A 4 22.76 -18.16 25.08
CA LEU A 4 22.78 -16.81 24.53
C LEU A 4 24.22 -16.39 24.20
N ASN A 5 24.40 -15.79 23.03
CA ASN A 5 25.71 -15.26 22.66
C ASN A 5 26.16 -14.16 23.65
N ARG A 6 27.49 -13.95 23.73
CA ARG A 6 28.08 -13.03 24.72
C ARG A 6 27.59 -11.60 24.56
N SER A 7 27.32 -11.16 23.33
CA SER A 7 26.82 -9.80 23.03
C SER A 7 25.40 -9.59 23.57
N THR A 8 24.48 -10.52 23.31
CA THR A 8 23.09 -10.45 23.82
C THR A 8 23.08 -10.49 25.34
N ARG A 9 23.86 -11.39 25.96
CA ARG A 9 23.97 -11.45 27.41
C ARG A 9 24.44 -10.12 28.02
N ARG A 10 25.47 -9.50 27.42
CA ARG A 10 25.98 -8.20 27.91
C ARG A 10 24.91 -7.11 27.81
N ARG A 11 24.13 -7.09 26.73
CA ARG A 11 23.03 -6.13 26.53
C ARG A 11 21.92 -6.33 27.55
N LEU A 12 21.48 -7.57 27.77
CA LEU A 12 20.47 -7.90 28.78
C LEU A 12 20.93 -7.62 30.22
N GLN A 13 22.23 -7.72 30.50
CA GLN A 13 22.80 -7.35 31.80
C GLN A 13 22.85 -5.84 32.07
N GLN A 14 22.73 -5.00 31.02
CA GLN A 14 22.66 -3.54 31.18
C GLN A 14 21.25 -3.06 31.57
N LEU A 15 20.24 -3.89 31.37
CA LEU A 15 18.86 -3.57 31.74
C LEU A 15 18.72 -3.54 33.26
N LYS A 16 17.88 -2.62 33.77
CA LYS A 16 17.53 -2.59 35.19
C LYS A 16 16.86 -3.91 35.58
N GLN A 17 17.37 -4.54 36.62
CA GLN A 17 16.71 -5.71 37.20
C GLN A 17 15.76 -5.29 38.31
N ASN A 18 14.48 -5.60 38.15
CA ASN A 18 13.46 -5.27 39.14
C ASN A 18 13.39 -6.38 40.21
N PRO A 19 13.74 -6.10 41.48
CA PRO A 19 13.91 -7.13 42.51
C PRO A 19 12.59 -7.81 42.93
N SER A 20 11.45 -7.15 42.71
CA SER A 20 10.11 -7.67 43.02
C SER A 20 9.37 -8.22 41.80
N SER A 21 9.97 -8.19 40.61
CA SER A 21 9.30 -8.55 39.38
C SER A 21 9.39 -10.07 39.13
N VAL A 22 8.22 -10.69 39.08
CA VAL A 22 8.00 -12.09 38.75
C VAL A 22 7.23 -12.13 37.43
N TRP A 23 7.78 -12.77 36.41
CA TRP A 23 7.11 -12.91 35.12
C TRP A 23 6.55 -14.31 34.94
N GLU A 24 5.35 -14.40 34.38
CA GLU A 24 4.76 -15.64 33.90
C GLU A 24 5.05 -15.76 32.41
N GLY A 25 5.44 -16.96 31.97
CA GLY A 25 5.71 -17.27 30.58
C GLY A 25 5.08 -18.58 30.17
N ASP A 26 4.39 -18.59 29.03
CA ASP A 26 3.83 -19.83 28.50
C ASP A 26 3.75 -19.79 26.97
N ARG A 27 3.61 -20.99 26.39
CA ARG A 27 3.29 -21.20 24.99
C ARG A 27 2.07 -22.12 24.93
N ARG A 28 0.98 -21.66 24.30
CA ARG A 28 -0.26 -22.44 24.17
C ARG A 28 -0.91 -22.22 22.83
N GLN A 29 -1.57 -23.26 22.35
CA GLN A 29 -2.42 -23.18 21.17
C GLN A 29 -3.60 -22.22 21.40
N LEU A 30 -3.82 -21.30 20.46
CA LEU A 30 -5.03 -20.48 20.39
C LEU A 30 -6.16 -21.31 19.76
N ALA A 31 -7.17 -21.68 20.55
CA ALA A 31 -8.33 -22.36 20.01
C ALA A 31 -9.25 -21.37 19.25
N GLY A 32 -9.47 -21.59 17.95
CA GLY A 32 -10.50 -20.91 17.15
C GLY A 32 -10.13 -19.54 16.55
N SER A 33 -8.84 -19.31 16.27
CA SER A 33 -8.37 -18.10 15.56
C SER A 33 -8.54 -18.25 14.04
N GLN A 34 -9.78 -18.24 13.54
CA GLN A 34 -10.04 -18.23 12.09
C GLN A 34 -10.02 -16.83 11.45
N ASN A 35 -10.01 -15.73 12.21
CA ASN A 35 -10.06 -14.37 11.63
C ASN A 35 -9.02 -13.40 12.22
N SER A 36 -8.42 -12.65 11.30
CA SER A 36 -7.30 -11.70 11.33
C SER A 36 -7.47 -10.42 12.18
N ASP A 37 -8.63 -10.19 12.81
CA ASP A 37 -8.95 -8.92 13.50
C ASP A 37 -8.05 -8.56 14.71
N TRP A 38 -7.25 -9.49 15.22
CA TRP A 38 -6.38 -9.27 16.38
C TRP A 38 -4.89 -9.14 16.03
N MET A 39 -4.55 -9.19 14.75
CA MET A 39 -3.17 -9.19 14.29
C MET A 39 -2.75 -7.81 13.79
N GLU A 40 -1.50 -7.42 14.07
CA GLU A 40 -0.89 -6.26 13.42
C GLU A 40 -0.83 -6.54 11.90
N PRO A 41 -1.05 -5.54 11.03
CA PRO A 41 -0.90 -5.70 9.59
C PRO A 41 0.48 -6.31 9.27
N GLY A 42 0.51 -7.46 8.59
CA GLY A 42 1.75 -8.17 8.22
C GLY A 42 2.14 -9.34 9.13
N SER A 43 1.23 -9.86 9.95
CA SER A 43 1.42 -11.14 10.64
C SER A 43 0.65 -12.23 9.90
N ALA A 44 1.27 -13.39 9.62
CA ALA A 44 0.63 -14.48 8.86
C ALA A 44 -0.53 -15.12 9.65
N PRO A 45 -1.71 -15.39 9.06
CA PRO A 45 -2.85 -15.97 9.73
C PRO A 45 -2.62 -17.47 9.83
N SER A 46 -1.88 -17.89 10.86
CA SER A 46 -1.78 -19.32 11.16
C SER A 46 -3.12 -19.81 11.74
N THR A 47 -3.79 -20.68 10.98
CA THR A 47 -5.05 -21.36 11.32
C THR A 47 -4.95 -22.28 12.55
N ASP A 48 -3.75 -22.44 13.12
CA ASP A 48 -3.47 -23.17 14.37
C ASP A 48 -2.19 -22.63 15.03
N GLY A 49 -2.15 -21.32 15.34
CA GLY A 49 -0.99 -20.70 15.99
C GLY A 49 -0.82 -21.06 17.47
N ASP A 50 0.42 -21.34 17.88
CA ASP A 50 0.83 -21.30 19.27
C ASP A 50 1.13 -19.84 19.66
N CYS A 51 0.38 -19.33 20.65
CA CYS A 51 0.64 -18.03 21.25
C CYS A 51 1.66 -18.17 22.37
N ILE A 52 2.72 -17.37 22.28
CA ILE A 52 3.75 -17.20 23.30
C ILE A 52 3.45 -15.91 24.05
N LEU A 53 3.30 -15.99 25.37
CA LEU A 53 3.05 -14.83 26.22
C LEU A 53 4.11 -14.68 27.30
N TRP A 54 4.49 -13.42 27.56
CA TRP A 54 5.28 -13.01 28.70
C TRP A 54 4.56 -11.90 29.46
N VAL A 55 4.17 -12.18 30.70
CA VAL A 55 3.36 -11.28 31.53
C VAL A 55 4.13 -10.90 32.78
N ASP A 56 4.21 -9.61 33.12
CA ASP A 56 4.76 -9.16 34.38
C ASP A 56 3.69 -9.26 35.47
N GLY A 57 3.80 -10.25 36.35
CA GLY A 57 2.83 -10.47 37.41
C GLY A 57 2.89 -9.47 38.56
N SER A 58 3.94 -8.65 38.64
CA SER A 58 3.98 -7.53 39.59
C SER A 58 3.19 -6.30 39.11
N GLN A 59 2.99 -6.18 37.80
CA GLN A 59 2.29 -5.05 37.19
C GLN A 59 1.00 -5.43 36.46
N GLY A 60 0.70 -6.73 36.32
CA GLY A 60 -0.48 -7.24 35.62
C GLY A 60 -0.49 -6.89 34.12
N MET A 61 0.67 -6.78 33.48
CA MET A 61 0.79 -6.33 32.10
C MET A 61 1.43 -7.39 31.20
N VAL A 62 0.95 -7.50 29.96
CA VAL A 62 1.63 -8.26 28.90
C VAL A 62 2.88 -7.47 28.47
N ARG A 63 4.05 -8.08 28.61
CA ARG A 63 5.35 -7.49 28.25
C ARG A 63 5.68 -7.75 26.79
N ALA A 64 5.39 -8.96 26.30
CA ALA A 64 5.50 -9.33 24.89
C ALA A 64 4.56 -10.50 24.58
N MET A 65 4.07 -10.51 23.34
CA MET A 65 3.32 -11.61 22.73
C MET A 65 3.94 -11.95 21.37
N ASP A 66 3.90 -13.22 20.98
CA ASP A 66 4.25 -13.68 19.63
C ASP A 66 3.29 -14.82 19.24
N ILE A 67 2.87 -14.87 17.99
CA ILE A 67 2.08 -15.99 17.45
C ILE A 67 2.99 -16.73 16.48
N VAL A 68 3.17 -18.03 16.70
CA VAL A 68 4.06 -18.87 15.90
C VAL A 68 3.34 -20.13 15.47
N THR A 69 3.79 -20.73 14.37
CA THR A 69 3.29 -22.03 13.95
C THR A 69 3.69 -23.14 14.95
N PRO A 70 2.91 -24.24 15.08
CA PRO A 70 3.21 -25.30 16.06
C PRO A 70 4.56 -25.98 15.86
N ASP A 71 5.05 -26.05 14.62
CA ASP A 71 6.35 -26.60 14.26
C ASP A 71 7.54 -25.69 14.60
N THR A 72 7.28 -24.42 14.92
CA THR A 72 8.32 -23.48 15.35
C THR A 72 8.99 -23.98 16.64
N GLY A 73 10.33 -23.99 16.67
CA GLY A 73 11.11 -24.47 17.82
C GLY A 73 10.96 -23.66 19.12
N SER A 74 11.48 -24.20 20.23
CA SER A 74 11.45 -23.54 21.55
C SER A 74 12.25 -22.23 21.58
N GLU A 75 13.10 -21.97 20.59
CA GLU A 75 13.84 -20.73 20.40
C GLU A 75 12.92 -19.50 20.28
N ALA A 76 11.71 -19.65 19.73
CA ALA A 76 10.75 -18.55 19.62
C ALA A 76 10.33 -18.01 21.00
N VAL A 77 10.23 -18.89 22.01
CA VAL A 77 9.91 -18.49 23.39
C VAL A 77 11.01 -17.60 23.96
N VAL A 78 12.27 -17.89 23.63
CA VAL A 78 13.44 -17.09 24.04
C VAL A 78 13.49 -15.76 23.29
N ARG A 79 13.23 -15.75 21.99
CA ARG A 79 13.19 -14.51 21.19
C ARG A 79 12.13 -13.54 21.74
N THR A 80 10.94 -14.05 22.03
CA THR A 80 9.85 -13.27 22.63
C THR A 80 10.21 -12.78 24.04
N LEU A 81 10.91 -13.59 24.83
CA LEU A 81 11.41 -13.19 26.15
C LEU A 81 12.44 -12.05 26.06
N ILE A 82 13.35 -12.11 25.09
CA ILE A 82 14.33 -11.04 24.84
C ILE A 82 13.62 -9.75 24.44
N ARG A 83 12.60 -9.84 23.57
CA ARG A 83 11.73 -8.71 23.21
C ARG A 83 11.04 -8.14 24.44
N ALA A 84 10.47 -8.99 25.31
CA ALA A 84 9.87 -8.56 26.58
C ALA A 84 10.85 -7.82 27.51
N MET A 85 12.15 -8.10 27.43
CA MET A 85 13.18 -7.40 28.22
C MET A 85 13.62 -6.08 27.57
N GLU A 86 13.87 -6.07 26.26
CA GLU A 86 14.50 -4.96 25.53
C GLU A 86 13.50 -3.96 24.95
N HIS A 87 12.37 -4.45 24.45
CA HIS A 87 11.34 -3.68 23.75
C HIS A 87 9.93 -4.15 24.16
N PRO A 88 9.55 -4.02 25.45
CA PRO A 88 8.21 -4.43 25.90
C PRO A 88 7.10 -3.58 25.27
N HIS A 89 5.89 -4.12 25.17
CA HIS A 89 4.72 -3.36 24.73
C HIS A 89 4.46 -2.15 25.65
N ASN A 90 4.05 -1.02 25.07
CA ASN A 90 3.68 0.21 25.78
C ASN A 90 2.51 -0.08 26.75
N PRO A 91 2.52 0.32 28.03
CA PRO A 91 3.43 1.25 28.74
C PRO A 91 4.67 0.64 29.41
N GLY A 92 5.02 -0.61 29.09
CA GLY A 92 6.17 -1.30 29.66
C GLY A 92 7.50 -0.60 29.38
N THR A 93 8.39 -0.59 30.37
CA THR A 93 9.77 -0.09 30.20
C THR A 93 10.78 -1.24 30.14
N PRO A 94 11.87 -1.12 29.35
CA PRO A 94 12.91 -2.14 29.26
C PRO A 94 13.47 -2.53 30.63
N ALA A 95 13.42 -3.81 30.97
CA ALA A 95 13.81 -4.32 32.28
C ALA A 95 14.04 -5.83 32.24
N ARG A 96 14.77 -6.35 33.23
CA ARG A 96 14.98 -7.78 33.45
C ARG A 96 14.23 -8.24 34.71
N PRO A 97 13.54 -9.38 34.70
CA PRO A 97 12.87 -9.90 35.89
C PRO A 97 13.89 -10.48 36.89
N LYS A 98 13.48 -10.63 38.16
CA LYS A 98 14.25 -11.42 39.13
C LYS A 98 13.86 -12.89 39.08
N LYS A 99 12.61 -13.17 38.74
CA LYS A 99 12.05 -14.51 38.69
C LYS A 99 11.16 -14.68 37.46
N ILE A 100 11.25 -15.84 36.83
CA ILE A 100 10.37 -16.29 35.78
C ILE A 100 9.71 -17.58 36.25
N VAL A 101 8.42 -17.72 35.96
CA VAL A 101 7.62 -18.90 36.21
C VAL A 101 7.06 -19.40 34.89
N VAL A 102 7.18 -20.70 34.62
CA VAL A 102 6.63 -21.33 33.42
C VAL A 102 5.80 -22.56 33.77
N ARG A 103 4.85 -22.88 32.90
CA ARG A 103 3.92 -24.01 33.08
C ARG A 103 4.52 -25.36 32.70
N ASP A 104 5.44 -25.37 31.75
CA ASP A 104 6.03 -26.61 31.23
C ASP A 104 7.42 -26.88 31.83
N ARG A 105 7.70 -28.15 32.18
CA ARG A 105 8.97 -28.54 32.79
C ARG A 105 10.10 -28.57 31.77
N GLU A 106 9.84 -28.99 30.54
CA GLU A 106 10.84 -29.04 29.49
C GLU A 106 11.29 -27.61 29.14
N LEU A 107 10.34 -26.68 29.05
CA LEU A 107 10.59 -25.26 28.88
C LEU A 107 11.40 -24.69 30.05
N GLN A 108 11.10 -25.06 31.30
CA GLN A 108 11.90 -24.66 32.46
C GLN A 108 13.36 -25.08 32.32
N PHE A 109 13.61 -26.35 31.95
CA PHE A 109 14.97 -26.87 31.77
C PHE A 109 15.70 -26.18 30.61
N PHE A 110 15.01 -25.96 29.51
CA PHE A 110 15.54 -25.27 28.34
C PHE A 110 15.95 -23.83 28.69
N LEU A 111 15.04 -23.05 29.28
CA LEU A 111 15.29 -21.67 29.70
C LEU A 111 16.41 -21.58 30.75
N ARG A 112 16.56 -22.58 31.62
CA ARG A 112 17.63 -22.60 32.62
C ARG A 112 19.02 -22.65 31.99
N GLY A 113 19.18 -23.37 30.87
CA GLY A 113 20.42 -23.35 30.10
C GLY A 113 20.64 -22.03 29.37
N VAL A 114 19.58 -21.50 28.74
CA VAL A 114 19.64 -20.28 27.93
C VAL A 114 19.95 -19.03 28.78
N LEU A 115 19.26 -18.88 29.92
CA LEU A 115 19.34 -17.70 30.80
C LEU A 115 20.48 -17.77 31.83
N GLN A 116 21.40 -18.71 31.65
CA GLN A 116 22.59 -18.82 32.51
C GLN A 116 23.35 -17.48 32.55
N ASP A 117 23.76 -17.09 33.77
CA ASP A 117 24.51 -15.86 34.05
C ASP A 117 23.72 -14.54 33.89
N LEU A 118 22.38 -14.60 33.77
CA LEU A 118 21.51 -13.41 33.81
C LEU A 118 20.93 -13.10 35.21
N ASP A 119 21.26 -13.89 36.23
CA ASP A 119 20.75 -13.73 37.60
C ASP A 119 19.19 -13.72 37.67
N ILE A 120 18.55 -14.55 36.84
CA ILE A 120 17.11 -14.78 36.80
C ILE A 120 16.82 -16.16 37.40
N THR A 121 15.91 -16.23 38.36
CA THR A 121 15.45 -17.49 38.95
C THR A 121 14.33 -18.08 38.09
N LEU A 122 14.37 -19.39 37.80
CA LEU A 122 13.37 -20.09 36.98
C LEU A 122 12.65 -21.18 37.78
N ASP A 123 11.34 -21.02 37.95
CA ASP A 123 10.49 -21.96 38.66
C ASP A 123 9.41 -22.55 37.74
N TYR A 124 8.99 -23.76 38.06
CA TYR A 124 7.84 -24.42 37.44
C TYR A 124 6.60 -24.17 38.31
N MET A 125 5.50 -23.75 37.70
CA MET A 125 4.18 -23.76 38.33
C MET A 125 3.14 -24.34 37.37
N PRO A 126 2.33 -25.32 37.79
CA PRO A 126 1.37 -25.98 36.89
C PRO A 126 0.24 -25.06 36.39
N GLU A 127 -0.01 -23.97 37.12
CA GLU A 127 -1.00 -22.94 36.83
C GLU A 127 -0.31 -21.58 36.80
N LEU A 128 -0.69 -20.75 35.83
CA LEU A 128 -0.15 -19.41 35.60
C LEU A 128 -1.34 -18.45 35.60
N PRO A 129 -1.80 -17.98 36.78
CA PRO A 129 -3.10 -17.35 36.93
C PRO A 129 -3.38 -16.19 35.98
N LEU A 130 -2.36 -15.39 35.64
CA LEU A 130 -2.54 -14.24 34.76
C LEU A 130 -2.66 -14.67 33.29
N ILE A 131 -1.82 -15.61 32.87
CA ILE A 131 -1.92 -16.18 31.53
C ILE A 131 -3.22 -17.00 31.38
N ASP A 132 -3.61 -17.74 32.41
CA ASP A 132 -4.86 -18.51 32.44
C ASP A 132 -6.09 -17.60 32.29
N GLU A 133 -6.09 -16.43 32.93
CA GLU A 133 -7.16 -15.43 32.79
C GLU A 133 -7.20 -14.82 31.38
N ILE A 134 -6.05 -14.48 30.80
CA ILE A 134 -5.95 -13.94 29.44
C ILE A 134 -6.51 -14.94 28.41
N PHE A 135 -6.08 -16.20 28.48
CA PHE A 135 -6.57 -17.24 27.56
C PHE A 135 -8.05 -17.54 27.75
N ARG A 136 -8.56 -17.50 28.99
CA ARG A 136 -10.01 -17.62 29.24
C ARG A 136 -10.78 -16.48 28.57
N GLY A 137 -10.29 -15.24 28.66
CA GLY A 137 -10.88 -14.09 27.95
C GLY A 137 -10.90 -14.26 26.42
N PHE A 138 -9.83 -14.81 25.84
CA PHE A 138 -9.80 -15.13 24.40
C PHE A 138 -10.84 -16.20 24.04
N GLN A 139 -10.94 -17.28 24.82
CA GLN A 139 -11.90 -18.36 24.56
C GLN A 139 -13.36 -17.90 24.70
N GLU A 140 -13.66 -17.03 25.69
CA GLU A 140 -15.00 -16.44 25.86
C GLU A 140 -15.39 -15.52 24.68
N THR A 141 -14.41 -14.80 24.12
CA THR A 141 -14.62 -13.93 22.95
C THR A 141 -14.87 -14.73 21.68
N VAL A 142 -14.12 -15.82 21.47
CA VAL A 142 -14.29 -16.71 20.30
C VAL A 142 -15.59 -17.51 20.40
N SER A 143 -15.94 -18.02 21.59
CA SER A 143 -17.15 -18.83 21.79
C SER A 143 -18.46 -18.03 21.70
N ASN A 144 -18.40 -16.70 21.85
CA ASN A 144 -19.53 -15.79 21.68
C ASN A 144 -19.56 -15.11 20.29
N ARG A 145 -18.69 -15.48 19.35
CA ARG A 145 -18.74 -14.92 17.98
C ARG A 145 -19.99 -15.41 17.25
N GLN A 146 -20.81 -14.46 16.85
CA GLN A 146 -21.99 -14.69 16.03
C GLN A 146 -21.52 -15.16 14.64
N PRO A 147 -22.17 -16.17 14.02
CA PRO A 147 -21.79 -16.63 12.69
C PRO A 147 -21.89 -15.48 11.68
N GLN A 148 -20.99 -15.46 10.68
CA GLN A 148 -20.96 -14.39 9.67
C GLN A 148 -22.25 -14.32 8.86
N LEU A 149 -22.85 -15.48 8.56
CA LEU A 149 -24.09 -15.59 7.82
C LEU A 149 -25.16 -16.31 8.65
N PRO A 150 -26.44 -15.95 8.48
CA PRO A 150 -27.53 -16.74 9.02
C PRO A 150 -27.57 -18.14 8.36
N PRO A 151 -27.80 -19.21 9.14
CA PRO A 151 -27.77 -20.59 8.62
C PRO A 151 -28.73 -20.86 7.46
N GLU A 152 -29.85 -20.12 7.40
CA GLU A 152 -30.88 -20.25 6.36
C GLU A 152 -30.40 -19.78 4.98
N TYR A 153 -29.45 -18.85 4.94
CA TYR A 153 -28.95 -18.21 3.71
C TYR A 153 -27.51 -18.58 3.38
N GLU A 154 -26.75 -19.13 4.32
CA GLU A 154 -25.33 -19.45 4.19
C GLU A 154 -25.03 -20.22 2.89
N ALA A 155 -25.62 -21.41 2.71
CA ALA A 155 -25.36 -22.24 1.54
C ALA A 155 -25.75 -21.56 0.21
N ALA A 156 -26.83 -20.77 0.20
CA ALA A 156 -27.29 -20.07 -0.99
C ALA A 156 -26.38 -18.89 -1.34
N LEU A 157 -25.91 -18.14 -0.34
CA LEU A 157 -24.99 -17.03 -0.51
C LEU A 157 -23.62 -17.49 -0.95
N THR A 158 -23.03 -18.51 -0.30
CA THR A 158 -21.73 -19.07 -0.70
C THR A 158 -21.76 -19.49 -2.18
N THR A 159 -22.75 -20.29 -2.56
CA THR A 159 -22.95 -20.70 -3.96
C THR A 159 -23.03 -19.50 -4.91
N LYS A 160 -23.75 -18.44 -4.50
CA LYS A 160 -23.96 -17.28 -5.35
C LYS A 160 -22.70 -16.43 -5.52
N VAL A 161 -21.90 -16.34 -4.48
CA VAL A 161 -20.65 -15.59 -4.50
C VAL A 161 -19.61 -16.30 -5.38
N ASP A 162 -19.61 -17.63 -5.43
CA ASP A 162 -18.79 -18.41 -6.38
C ASP A 162 -19.21 -18.14 -7.84
N GLU A 163 -20.51 -18.09 -8.11
CA GLU A 163 -21.03 -17.77 -9.43
C GLU A 163 -20.66 -16.34 -9.87
N VAL A 164 -20.72 -15.37 -8.96
CA VAL A 164 -20.32 -13.98 -9.23
C VAL A 164 -18.81 -13.88 -9.46
N TRP A 165 -18.00 -14.66 -8.74
CA TRP A 165 -16.57 -14.76 -9.00
C TRP A 165 -16.31 -15.26 -10.43
N HIS A 166 -17.02 -16.32 -10.84
CA HIS A 166 -16.91 -16.85 -12.19
C HIS A 166 -17.40 -15.88 -13.27
N ASP A 167 -18.43 -15.09 -12.98
CA ASP A 167 -18.90 -14.03 -13.87
C ASP A 167 -17.89 -12.90 -14.04
N ALA A 168 -16.98 -12.70 -13.08
CA ALA A 168 -15.92 -11.70 -13.10
C ALA A 168 -16.41 -10.30 -13.54
N PRO A 169 -17.38 -9.69 -12.82
CA PRO A 169 -17.97 -8.40 -13.21
C PRO A 169 -16.93 -7.28 -13.39
N TRP A 170 -15.86 -7.30 -12.61
CA TRP A 170 -14.74 -6.35 -12.65
C TRP A 170 -13.96 -6.33 -13.98
N GLU A 171 -14.11 -7.35 -14.83
CA GLU A 171 -13.51 -7.34 -16.17
C GLU A 171 -14.28 -6.47 -17.17
N VAL A 172 -15.54 -6.12 -16.85
CA VAL A 172 -16.45 -5.46 -17.79
C VAL A 172 -17.14 -4.23 -17.21
N LEU A 173 -17.07 -4.04 -15.89
CA LEU A 173 -17.66 -2.90 -15.19
C LEU A 173 -16.59 -2.18 -14.37
N ALA A 174 -16.45 -0.89 -14.63
CA ALA A 174 -15.68 0.01 -13.77
C ALA A 174 -16.48 0.37 -12.50
N ASP A 175 -15.80 0.88 -11.50
CA ASP A 175 -16.36 1.22 -10.20
C ASP A 175 -17.30 2.44 -10.21
N HIS A 176 -17.16 3.34 -11.19
CA HIS A 176 -18.11 4.43 -11.45
C HIS A 176 -19.34 3.95 -12.25
N GLN A 177 -19.33 2.75 -12.83
CA GLN A 177 -20.43 2.22 -13.66
C GLN A 177 -21.51 1.55 -12.80
N ILE A 178 -22.47 2.36 -12.33
CA ILE A 178 -23.44 1.94 -11.32
C ILE A 178 -24.65 1.19 -11.90
N LEU A 179 -24.99 0.06 -11.28
CA LEU A 179 -26.23 -0.67 -11.51
C LEU A 179 -27.25 -0.37 -10.42
N ALA A 180 -28.48 -0.03 -10.79
CA ALA A 180 -29.60 0.10 -9.87
C ALA A 180 -30.43 -1.18 -9.86
N ILE A 181 -30.54 -1.80 -8.69
CA ILE A 181 -31.34 -3.00 -8.42
C ILE A 181 -32.54 -2.62 -7.56
N GLU A 182 -33.69 -2.45 -8.20
CA GLU A 182 -34.95 -2.12 -7.53
C GLU A 182 -35.60 -3.41 -6.99
N LEU A 183 -35.69 -3.51 -5.66
CA LEU A 183 -36.17 -4.67 -4.89
C LEU A 183 -37.57 -4.42 -4.30
N ASN A 184 -37.76 -3.27 -3.66
CA ASN A 184 -38.95 -2.88 -2.89
C ASN A 184 -39.33 -3.93 -1.80
N GLN A 185 -38.33 -4.40 -1.05
CA GLN A 185 -38.45 -5.39 0.03
C GLN A 185 -37.51 -5.02 1.18
N TRP A 186 -37.79 -5.50 2.40
CA TRP A 186 -36.96 -5.28 3.60
C TRP A 186 -36.64 -3.80 3.87
N ASP A 187 -37.63 -2.93 3.65
CA ASP A 187 -37.49 -1.47 3.72
C ASP A 187 -36.44 -0.87 2.77
N ILE A 188 -36.01 -1.64 1.77
CA ILE A 188 -35.09 -1.22 0.72
C ILE A 188 -35.84 -1.11 -0.61
N GLY A 189 -35.90 0.11 -1.13
CA GLY A 189 -36.42 0.38 -2.47
C GLY A 189 -35.46 -0.12 -3.54
N THR A 190 -34.25 0.45 -3.55
CA THR A 190 -33.23 0.21 -4.59
C THR A 190 -31.85 0.10 -3.97
N LEU A 191 -31.07 -0.88 -4.41
CA LEU A 191 -29.63 -0.96 -4.17
C LEU A 191 -28.87 -0.38 -5.37
N TYR A 192 -27.81 0.36 -5.08
CA TYR A 192 -26.89 0.88 -6.09
C TYR A 192 -25.57 0.12 -6.00
N VAL A 193 -25.26 -0.66 -7.04
CA VAL A 193 -24.13 -1.60 -7.03
C VAL A 193 -22.93 -0.96 -7.73
N SER A 194 -21.82 -0.92 -7.01
CA SER A 194 -20.49 -0.53 -7.48
C SER A 194 -19.60 -1.77 -7.47
N ILE A 195 -18.91 -2.06 -8.57
CA ILE A 195 -18.02 -3.21 -8.69
C ILE A 195 -16.58 -2.76 -8.41
N MET A 196 -15.87 -3.52 -7.58
CA MET A 196 -14.46 -3.27 -7.25
C MET A 196 -13.58 -4.31 -7.93
N GLY A 197 -12.37 -3.89 -8.35
CA GLY A 197 -11.33 -4.81 -8.84
C GLY A 197 -10.90 -4.67 -10.29
N MET A 198 -11.34 -3.62 -11.00
CA MET A 198 -10.86 -3.35 -12.36
C MET A 198 -9.32 -3.17 -12.42
N LEU A 199 -8.71 -2.63 -11.35
CA LEU A 199 -7.26 -2.45 -11.20
C LEU A 199 -6.52 -3.67 -10.62
N GLY A 200 -7.23 -4.75 -10.32
CA GLY A 200 -6.63 -6.03 -9.93
C GLY A 200 -6.08 -6.13 -8.49
N MET A 201 -6.24 -5.11 -7.65
CA MET A 201 -5.74 -5.09 -6.27
C MET A 201 -6.68 -5.75 -5.26
N GLU A 202 -7.98 -5.50 -5.39
CA GLU A 202 -9.03 -6.05 -4.51
C GLU A 202 -10.28 -6.30 -5.34
N PHE A 203 -10.98 -7.40 -5.10
CA PHE A 203 -12.20 -7.75 -5.84
C PHE A 203 -13.40 -7.74 -4.92
N GLY A 204 -14.53 -7.25 -5.43
CA GLY A 204 -15.74 -7.22 -4.65
C GLY A 204 -16.87 -6.42 -5.27
N ALA A 205 -17.94 -6.28 -4.51
CA ALA A 205 -19.09 -5.45 -4.87
C ALA A 205 -19.66 -4.75 -3.64
N LEU A 206 -19.96 -3.47 -3.80
CA LEU A 206 -20.62 -2.63 -2.80
C LEU A 206 -22.06 -2.39 -3.22
N PHE A 207 -23.01 -2.63 -2.32
CA PHE A 207 -24.45 -2.49 -2.53
C PHE A 207 -24.96 -1.36 -1.65
N TYR A 208 -24.91 -0.13 -2.16
CA TYR A 208 -25.35 1.06 -1.44
C TYR A 208 -26.86 1.12 -1.31
N ARG A 209 -27.35 1.46 -0.12
CA ARG A 209 -28.79 1.62 0.14
C ARG A 209 -29.36 2.95 -0.38
N SER A 210 -28.50 3.92 -0.69
CA SER A 210 -28.90 5.22 -1.23
C SER A 210 -27.85 5.83 -2.18
N LEU A 211 -28.31 6.67 -3.11
CA LEU A 211 -27.42 7.47 -3.97
C LEU A 211 -26.62 8.49 -3.18
N ASP A 212 -27.19 9.00 -2.08
CA ASP A 212 -26.51 9.99 -1.26
C ASP A 212 -25.27 9.37 -0.60
N SER A 213 -25.38 8.13 -0.10
CA SER A 213 -24.25 7.37 0.45
C SER A 213 -23.15 7.15 -0.58
N LEU A 214 -23.52 6.75 -1.79
CA LEU A 214 -22.60 6.56 -2.92
C LEU A 214 -21.87 7.87 -3.29
N ARG A 215 -22.62 8.96 -3.51
CA ARG A 215 -22.05 10.27 -3.87
C ARG A 215 -21.19 10.86 -2.76
N GLN A 216 -21.60 10.69 -1.51
CA GLN A 216 -20.86 11.18 -0.35
C GLN A 216 -19.52 10.46 -0.20
N PHE A 217 -19.48 9.16 -0.43
CA PHE A 217 -18.24 8.39 -0.46
C PHE A 217 -17.31 8.89 -1.56
N ARG A 218 -17.81 8.99 -2.81
CA ARG A 218 -17.02 9.46 -3.96
C ARG A 218 -16.44 10.86 -3.73
N ARG A 219 -17.26 11.82 -3.31
CA ARG A 219 -16.79 13.19 -2.98
C ARG A 219 -15.70 13.20 -1.92
N ARG A 220 -15.88 12.40 -0.85
CA ARG A 220 -14.89 12.33 0.22
C ARG A 220 -13.61 11.63 -0.20
N ALA A 221 -13.69 10.58 -1.01
CA ALA A 221 -12.50 9.89 -1.54
C ALA A 221 -11.64 10.82 -2.41
N ILE A 222 -12.28 11.74 -3.15
CA ILE A 222 -11.60 12.75 -3.99
C ILE A 222 -10.96 13.87 -3.16
N ASP A 223 -11.62 14.36 -2.11
CA ASP A 223 -11.16 15.50 -1.30
C ASP A 223 -9.95 15.19 -0.38
N GLN A 224 -9.47 13.95 -0.31
CA GLN A 224 -8.66 13.48 0.81
C GLN A 224 -7.15 13.56 0.62
N SER A 225 -6.49 14.12 1.63
CA SER A 225 -5.03 14.23 1.73
C SER A 225 -4.45 13.48 2.95
N SER A 226 -5.28 12.80 3.76
CA SER A 226 -4.85 12.09 4.97
C SER A 226 -5.57 10.75 5.21
N ILE A 227 -4.87 9.80 5.86
CA ILE A 227 -5.35 8.44 6.19
C ILE A 227 -6.56 8.48 7.15
N GLU A 228 -6.59 9.43 8.09
CA GLU A 228 -7.67 9.56 9.08
C GLU A 228 -9.00 10.00 8.45
N GLU A 229 -8.94 10.89 7.46
CA GLU A 229 -10.11 11.33 6.70
C GLU A 229 -10.65 10.20 5.82
N MET A 230 -9.76 9.38 5.25
CA MET A 230 -10.13 8.20 4.46
C MET A 230 -10.85 7.15 5.29
N GLN A 231 -10.35 6.83 6.47
CA GLN A 231 -11.05 5.95 7.40
C GLN A 231 -12.41 6.53 7.82
N ALA A 232 -12.50 7.83 8.08
CA ALA A 232 -13.76 8.48 8.44
C ALA A 232 -14.77 8.49 7.27
N ALA A 233 -14.32 8.62 6.03
CA ALA A 233 -15.17 8.52 4.85
C ALA A 233 -15.64 7.09 4.60
N PHE A 234 -14.75 6.11 4.77
CA PHE A 234 -15.08 4.70 4.70
C PHE A 234 -16.19 4.37 5.70
N LEU A 235 -16.02 4.71 6.98
CA LEU A 235 -17.02 4.47 8.04
C LEU A 235 -18.33 5.25 7.86
N GLY A 236 -18.34 6.28 7.03
CA GLY A 236 -19.52 7.08 6.73
C GLY A 236 -20.45 6.48 5.66
N GLN A 237 -20.13 5.31 5.13
CA GLN A 237 -20.93 4.63 4.11
C GLN A 237 -22.13 3.89 4.68
N ASP A 238 -23.15 3.71 3.85
CA ASP A 238 -24.32 2.87 4.12
C ASP A 238 -24.50 1.87 2.98
N CYS A 239 -23.88 0.71 3.13
CA CYS A 239 -23.87 -0.34 2.12
C CYS A 239 -23.73 -1.75 2.73
N LEU A 240 -24.19 -2.74 1.98
CA LEU A 240 -23.75 -4.12 2.14
C LEU A 240 -22.55 -4.34 1.22
N PHE A 241 -21.62 -5.21 1.60
CA PHE A 241 -20.47 -5.51 0.76
C PHE A 241 -20.13 -6.99 0.75
N ILE A 242 -19.48 -7.37 -0.36
CA ILE A 242 -18.77 -8.62 -0.50
C ILE A 242 -17.39 -8.29 -1.03
N THR A 243 -16.37 -8.74 -0.33
CA THR A 243 -14.98 -8.68 -0.75
C THR A 243 -14.42 -10.08 -0.84
N TYR A 244 -13.40 -10.25 -1.66
CA TYR A 244 -12.74 -11.52 -1.90
C TYR A 244 -11.30 -11.42 -1.40
N GLU A 245 -10.96 -12.19 -0.38
CA GLU A 245 -9.63 -12.24 0.21
C GLU A 245 -8.92 -13.52 -0.23
N THR A 246 -7.59 -13.50 -0.30
CA THR A 246 -6.79 -14.70 -0.54
C THR A 246 -6.11 -15.14 0.74
N ALA A 247 -5.92 -16.45 0.92
CA ALA A 247 -5.04 -16.95 1.95
C ALA A 247 -3.63 -16.35 1.75
N GLU A 248 -3.10 -15.69 2.79
CA GLU A 248 -1.84 -14.92 2.73
C GLU A 248 -0.60 -15.76 2.34
N ASP A 249 -0.71 -17.10 2.33
CA ASP A 249 0.39 -18.03 2.01
C ASP A 249 0.83 -18.04 0.53
N ASP A 250 0.07 -17.45 -0.40
CA ASP A 250 0.38 -17.46 -1.84
C ASP A 250 1.10 -16.20 -2.36
N LEU A 251 1.50 -15.27 -1.50
CA LEU A 251 2.19 -14.05 -1.93
C LEU A 251 3.69 -14.26 -2.23
N GLU A 252 4.26 -15.41 -1.87
CA GLU A 252 5.70 -15.69 -2.05
C GLU A 252 6.04 -16.45 -3.36
N ASP A 253 5.08 -17.05 -4.06
CA ASP A 253 5.34 -17.85 -5.27
C ASP A 253 4.52 -17.38 -6.49
N ILE A 254 5.17 -16.58 -7.36
CA ILE A 254 4.78 -16.24 -8.75
C ILE A 254 3.54 -15.31 -8.85
N PRO A 255 3.59 -14.20 -9.64
CA PRO A 255 2.45 -13.31 -9.85
C PRO A 255 1.43 -14.01 -10.76
N LEU A 256 0.64 -14.93 -10.20
CA LEU A 256 -0.62 -15.32 -10.81
C LEU A 256 -1.53 -14.10 -10.67
N ASP A 257 -1.87 -13.51 -11.80
CA ASP A 257 -2.92 -12.50 -11.91
C ASP A 257 -4.12 -12.98 -11.07
N PHE A 258 -4.51 -12.19 -10.07
CA PHE A 258 -5.54 -12.53 -9.08
C PHE A 258 -6.86 -12.93 -9.77
N ARG A 259 -7.07 -12.48 -11.03
CA ARG A 259 -8.17 -12.84 -11.94
C ARG A 259 -8.16 -14.29 -12.42
N GLN A 260 -7.04 -15.01 -12.28
CA GLN A 260 -6.87 -16.40 -12.71
C GLN A 260 -7.06 -17.42 -11.58
N ARG A 261 -7.33 -16.97 -10.35
CA ARG A 261 -7.52 -17.85 -9.19
C ARG A 261 -8.85 -18.59 -9.26
N SER A 262 -8.80 -19.83 -8.80
CA SER A 262 -10.01 -20.65 -8.66
C SER A 262 -10.85 -20.17 -7.46
N PRO A 263 -12.18 -20.36 -7.48
CA PRO A 263 -13.04 -20.01 -6.34
C PRO A 263 -12.59 -20.65 -5.02
N ASP A 264 -11.93 -21.81 -5.08
CA ASP A 264 -11.44 -22.54 -3.90
C ASP A 264 -10.20 -21.87 -3.24
N GLU A 265 -9.55 -20.91 -3.91
CA GLU A 265 -8.35 -20.19 -3.44
C GLU A 265 -8.67 -18.79 -2.90
N VAL A 266 -9.97 -18.44 -2.83
CA VAL A 266 -10.45 -17.11 -2.49
C VAL A 266 -11.57 -17.24 -1.45
N GLU A 267 -11.43 -16.55 -0.33
CA GLU A 267 -12.41 -16.54 0.76
C GLU A 267 -13.33 -15.31 0.64
N PRO A 268 -14.65 -15.51 0.51
CA PRO A 268 -15.57 -14.40 0.45
C PRO A 268 -15.86 -13.84 1.85
N VAL A 269 -15.67 -12.54 2.01
CA VAL A 269 -15.99 -11.80 3.23
C VAL A 269 -17.26 -10.99 3.01
N PHE A 270 -18.22 -11.19 3.91
CA PHE A 270 -19.50 -10.50 3.89
C PHE A 270 -19.55 -9.44 4.98
N GLY A 271 -20.22 -8.33 4.69
CA GLY A 271 -20.52 -7.42 5.77
C GLY A 271 -21.48 -6.29 5.45
N ASN A 272 -21.73 -5.54 6.51
CA ASN A 272 -22.54 -4.35 6.53
C ASN A 272 -21.71 -3.18 7.02
N LEU A 273 -21.83 -2.06 6.35
CA LEU A 273 -21.25 -0.80 6.76
C LEU A 273 -22.40 0.20 6.93
N HIS A 274 -22.55 0.73 8.13
CA HIS A 274 -23.59 1.72 8.43
C HIS A 274 -23.02 2.86 9.29
N PRO A 275 -23.35 4.14 9.02
CA PRO A 275 -22.66 5.28 9.65
C PRO A 275 -22.78 5.35 11.18
N LEU A 276 -23.82 4.74 11.74
CA LEU A 276 -24.06 4.70 13.19
C LEU A 276 -23.68 3.36 13.84
N GLU A 277 -23.53 2.30 13.06
CA GLU A 277 -23.22 0.95 13.57
C GLU A 277 -21.77 0.53 13.29
N GLY A 278 -21.08 1.25 12.40
CA GLY A 278 -19.73 0.93 11.95
C GLY A 278 -19.71 -0.23 10.96
N LEU A 279 -18.52 -0.83 10.82
CA LEU A 279 -18.29 -2.03 10.02
C LEU A 279 -18.67 -3.28 10.82
N ARG A 280 -19.46 -4.16 10.22
CA ARG A 280 -19.74 -5.50 10.73
C ARG A 280 -19.42 -6.53 9.66
N SER A 281 -18.60 -7.51 10.01
CA SER A 281 -18.25 -8.64 9.14
C SER A 281 -19.23 -9.81 9.30
N PHE A 282 -20.52 -9.51 9.50
CA PHE A 282 -21.61 -10.47 9.57
C PHE A 282 -22.95 -9.82 9.19
N LEU A 283 -23.91 -10.64 8.76
CA LEU A 283 -25.22 -10.22 8.26
C LEU A 283 -26.37 -10.79 9.09
N TYR A 284 -27.45 -10.02 9.24
CA TYR A 284 -28.74 -10.51 9.74
C TYR A 284 -29.63 -11.06 8.60
N ASN A 285 -30.74 -11.74 8.92
CA ASN A 285 -31.62 -12.38 7.93
C ASN A 285 -32.02 -11.47 6.77
N ASP A 286 -32.58 -10.29 7.06
CA ASP A 286 -33.03 -9.35 6.02
C ASP A 286 -31.86 -8.85 5.16
N GLU A 287 -30.68 -8.66 5.74
CA GLU A 287 -29.47 -8.22 5.03
C GLU A 287 -28.92 -9.33 4.13
N ALA A 288 -28.87 -10.56 4.65
CA ALA A 288 -28.46 -11.74 3.91
C ALA A 288 -29.42 -12.04 2.75
N ALA A 289 -30.73 -11.94 2.97
CA ALA A 289 -31.74 -12.11 1.94
C ALA A 289 -31.65 -11.01 0.87
N THR A 290 -31.48 -9.76 1.29
CA THR A 290 -31.26 -8.60 0.40
C THR A 290 -30.03 -8.82 -0.49
N LEU A 291 -28.90 -9.21 0.11
CA LEU A 291 -27.65 -9.43 -0.60
C LEU A 291 -27.74 -10.61 -1.57
N LEU A 292 -28.37 -11.72 -1.16
CA LEU A 292 -28.61 -12.88 -2.03
C LEU A 292 -29.39 -12.50 -3.28
N VAL A 293 -30.46 -11.70 -3.12
CA VAL A 293 -31.26 -11.22 -4.25
C VAL A 293 -30.47 -10.24 -5.11
N GLY A 294 -29.66 -9.37 -4.50
CA GLY A 294 -28.76 -8.46 -5.21
C GLY A 294 -27.76 -9.20 -6.09
N LEU A 295 -27.10 -10.23 -5.55
CA LEU A 295 -26.14 -11.05 -6.28
C LEU A 295 -26.79 -11.88 -7.38
N GLU A 296 -27.93 -12.52 -7.11
CA GLU A 296 -28.67 -13.27 -8.14
C GLU A 296 -29.11 -12.34 -9.29
N ALA A 297 -29.53 -11.12 -8.98
CA ALA A 297 -29.89 -10.13 -9.97
C ALA A 297 -28.66 -9.69 -10.80
N LEU A 298 -27.51 -9.48 -10.15
CA LEU A 298 -26.24 -9.15 -10.80
C LEU A 298 -25.80 -10.27 -11.75
N HIS A 299 -25.74 -11.52 -11.25
CA HIS A 299 -25.37 -12.71 -12.01
C HIS A 299 -26.22 -12.84 -13.29
N ARG A 300 -27.55 -12.83 -13.16
CA ARG A 300 -28.45 -12.93 -14.31
C ARG A 300 -28.32 -11.75 -15.28
N PHE A 301 -28.10 -10.55 -14.76
CA PHE A 301 -27.96 -9.36 -15.58
C PHE A 301 -26.68 -9.40 -16.42
N LEU A 302 -25.56 -9.80 -15.83
CA LEU A 302 -24.29 -10.01 -16.52
C LEU A 302 -24.42 -11.15 -17.54
N GLY A 303 -24.95 -12.30 -17.14
CA GLY A 303 -25.17 -13.42 -18.06
C GLY A 303 -25.98 -13.04 -19.31
N GLN A 304 -26.94 -12.12 -19.17
CA GLN A 304 -27.75 -11.63 -20.28
C GLN A 304 -27.09 -10.51 -21.11
N HIS A 305 -26.37 -9.58 -20.48
CA HIS A 305 -25.94 -8.32 -21.12
C HIS A 305 -24.44 -8.10 -21.20
N ARG A 306 -23.58 -9.00 -20.69
CA ARG A 306 -22.10 -8.85 -20.65
C ARG A 306 -21.48 -8.36 -21.96
N GLN A 307 -21.95 -8.86 -23.11
CA GLN A 307 -21.42 -8.46 -24.43
C GLN A 307 -21.64 -6.97 -24.75
N LYS A 308 -22.62 -6.32 -24.11
CA LYS A 308 -22.93 -4.89 -24.30
C LYS A 308 -22.02 -3.97 -23.49
N PHE A 309 -21.27 -4.51 -22.53
CA PHE A 309 -20.31 -3.78 -21.70
C PHE A 309 -18.88 -3.80 -22.26
N LYS A 310 -18.66 -4.47 -23.40
CA LYS A 310 -17.35 -4.52 -24.06
C LYS A 310 -16.94 -3.17 -24.64
N ASN A 311 -15.63 -2.94 -24.73
CA ASN A 311 -15.02 -1.70 -25.23
C ASN A 311 -15.47 -0.47 -24.41
N ASP A 312 -15.51 -0.60 -23.09
CA ASP A 312 -15.85 0.46 -22.13
C ASP A 312 -17.23 1.11 -22.35
N ALA A 313 -18.15 0.39 -23.00
CA ALA A 313 -19.49 0.88 -23.26
C ALA A 313 -20.41 0.66 -22.05
N PHE A 314 -21.11 1.71 -21.61
CA PHE A 314 -22.11 1.60 -20.55
C PHE A 314 -23.48 2.14 -21.00
N PRO A 315 -24.21 1.43 -21.88
CA PRO A 315 -25.47 1.93 -22.44
C PRO A 315 -26.64 1.80 -21.44
N PRO A 316 -27.72 2.58 -21.62
CA PRO A 316 -28.92 2.47 -20.81
C PRO A 316 -29.64 1.15 -21.11
N ILE A 317 -29.61 0.21 -20.18
CA ILE A 317 -30.19 -1.13 -20.24
C ILE A 317 -31.10 -1.28 -19.04
N SER A 318 -32.26 -1.91 -19.23
CA SER A 318 -33.15 -2.32 -18.13
C SER A 318 -33.65 -3.74 -18.35
N SER A 319 -33.72 -4.54 -17.29
CA SER A 319 -34.24 -5.90 -17.31
C SER A 319 -34.91 -6.25 -15.99
N ARG A 320 -35.85 -7.18 -16.03
CA ARG A 320 -36.63 -7.58 -14.85
C ARG A 320 -36.55 -9.08 -14.65
N TYR A 321 -36.26 -9.49 -13.42
CA TYR A 321 -36.07 -10.87 -13.03
C TYR A 321 -37.05 -11.25 -11.93
N LYS A 322 -37.37 -12.55 -11.84
CA LYS A 322 -38.04 -13.14 -10.69
C LYS A 322 -37.03 -14.03 -9.97
N ILE A 323 -36.76 -13.71 -8.71
CA ILE A 323 -35.76 -14.35 -7.89
C ILE A 323 -36.47 -15.09 -6.76
N SER A 324 -36.14 -16.36 -6.59
CA SER A 324 -36.71 -17.20 -5.54
C SER A 324 -35.81 -17.14 -4.31
N LEU A 325 -36.40 -17.00 -3.13
CA LEU A 325 -35.70 -17.09 -1.86
C LEU A 325 -35.89 -18.47 -1.20
N PRO A 326 -34.88 -18.94 -0.45
CA PRO A 326 -35.06 -19.98 0.57
C PRO A 326 -36.15 -19.56 1.56
N ASP A 327 -37.00 -20.51 1.96
CA ASP A 327 -38.18 -20.27 2.77
C ASP A 327 -37.83 -20.26 4.26
N GLU A 328 -38.00 -19.13 4.96
CA GLU A 328 -37.69 -18.97 6.40
C GLU A 328 -38.57 -19.85 7.32
N THR A 329 -39.68 -20.39 6.79
CA THR A 329 -40.69 -21.09 7.61
C THR A 329 -40.79 -22.60 7.36
N GLY A 330 -39.98 -23.17 6.46
CA GLY A 330 -39.98 -24.60 6.17
C GLY A 330 -41.28 -25.13 5.53
N GLU A 331 -42.12 -24.25 4.96
CA GLU A 331 -43.39 -24.60 4.31
C GLU A 331 -43.31 -24.68 2.76
N ASP A 332 -42.25 -25.20 2.13
CA ASP A 332 -42.20 -25.50 0.67
C ASP A 332 -42.73 -24.38 -0.29
N LYS A 333 -42.80 -23.11 0.17
CA LYS A 333 -43.34 -21.97 -0.57
C LYS A 333 -42.19 -21.04 -0.88
N THR A 334 -41.59 -21.25 -2.05
CA THR A 334 -40.61 -20.33 -2.61
C THR A 334 -41.22 -18.95 -2.81
N THR A 335 -40.83 -18.00 -1.96
CA THR A 335 -41.21 -16.59 -2.12
C THR A 335 -40.46 -16.03 -3.34
N GLN A 336 -41.21 -15.53 -4.33
CA GLN A 336 -40.64 -14.94 -5.53
C GLN A 336 -40.67 -13.42 -5.44
N ILE A 337 -39.49 -12.80 -5.52
CA ILE A 337 -39.32 -11.34 -5.55
C ILE A 337 -39.12 -10.90 -7.00
N SER A 338 -39.86 -9.88 -7.42
CA SER A 338 -39.69 -9.25 -8.72
C SER A 338 -38.67 -8.12 -8.60
N VAL A 339 -37.54 -8.26 -9.27
CA VAL A 339 -36.42 -7.31 -9.22
C VAL A 339 -36.23 -6.67 -10.59
N LYS A 340 -35.95 -5.37 -10.62
CA LYS A 340 -35.59 -4.65 -11.85
C LYS A 340 -34.16 -4.15 -11.75
N VAL A 341 -33.32 -4.54 -12.70
CA VAL A 341 -31.93 -4.07 -12.82
C VAL A 341 -31.85 -3.05 -13.95
N THR A 342 -31.21 -1.91 -13.70
CA THR A 342 -31.05 -0.83 -14.68
C THR A 342 -29.65 -0.24 -14.59
N THR A 343 -28.99 0.00 -15.72
CA THR A 343 -27.74 0.77 -15.74
C THR A 343 -28.05 2.26 -15.60
N LEU A 344 -27.15 3.02 -14.96
CA LEU A 344 -27.30 4.47 -14.79
C LEU A 344 -26.17 5.25 -15.49
N PRO A 345 -26.17 5.38 -16.84
CA PRO A 345 -25.07 6.02 -17.56
C PRO A 345 -24.86 7.50 -17.21
N ASP A 346 -25.95 8.25 -17.01
CA ASP A 346 -25.85 9.67 -16.64
C ASP A 346 -25.19 9.84 -15.26
N LEU A 347 -25.48 8.93 -14.32
CA LEU A 347 -24.83 8.92 -13.01
C LEU A 347 -23.38 8.45 -13.14
N ALA A 348 -23.10 7.44 -13.97
CA ALA A 348 -21.74 6.96 -14.18
C ALA A 348 -20.84 8.08 -14.73
N ASN A 349 -21.33 8.84 -15.70
CA ASN A 349 -20.64 10.04 -16.20
C ASN A 349 -20.52 11.12 -15.11
N GLU A 350 -21.57 11.37 -14.31
CA GLU A 350 -21.49 12.31 -13.18
C GLU A 350 -20.38 11.92 -12.19
N LEU A 351 -20.23 10.63 -11.89
CA LEU A 351 -19.23 10.14 -10.94
C LEU A 351 -17.81 10.19 -11.54
N LEU A 352 -17.67 9.87 -12.82
CA LEU A 352 -16.42 10.02 -13.55
C LEU A 352 -16.01 11.51 -13.62
N ASP A 353 -16.95 12.39 -13.97
CA ASP A 353 -16.75 13.84 -13.97
C ASP A 353 -16.44 14.37 -12.56
N MET A 354 -16.89 13.73 -11.48
CA MET A 354 -16.54 14.12 -10.12
C MET A 354 -15.07 13.80 -9.83
N GLU A 355 -14.58 12.63 -10.26
CA GLU A 355 -13.17 12.25 -10.19
C GLU A 355 -12.30 13.21 -11.03
N GLU A 356 -12.82 13.65 -12.18
CA GLU A 356 -12.17 14.64 -13.05
C GLU A 356 -12.40 16.12 -12.63
N GLY A 357 -13.33 16.39 -11.71
CA GLY A 357 -14.00 17.70 -11.60
C GLY A 357 -13.57 18.64 -10.47
N ASP A 358 -12.88 18.17 -9.43
CA ASP A 358 -12.30 19.04 -8.39
C ASP A 358 -11.12 18.32 -7.70
N GLY A 359 -10.01 18.21 -8.42
CA GLY A 359 -8.78 17.59 -7.89
C GLY A 359 -7.83 17.12 -8.98
N GLU A 360 -8.38 16.69 -10.12
CA GLU A 360 -7.64 16.57 -11.36
C GLU A 360 -8.15 17.61 -12.36
N SER A 361 -7.78 18.88 -12.11
CA SER A 361 -7.09 19.48 -13.25
C SER A 361 -6.04 18.44 -13.64
N GLU A 362 -6.00 18.03 -14.89
CA GLU A 362 -4.70 17.87 -15.53
C GLU A 362 -3.94 19.21 -15.31
N LEU A 363 -3.49 19.51 -14.09
CA LEU A 363 -2.08 19.76 -13.92
C LEU A 363 -1.51 18.50 -14.53
N PRO A 364 -0.89 18.57 -15.71
CA PRO A 364 -0.20 17.41 -16.23
C PRO A 364 0.72 17.01 -15.08
N PHE A 365 0.40 15.95 -14.34
CA PHE A 365 1.41 15.26 -13.58
C PHE A 365 2.37 14.89 -14.67
N PRO A 366 3.51 15.57 -14.74
CA PRO A 366 4.28 15.50 -15.96
C PRO A 366 4.67 14.05 -16.07
N ALA A 367 4.17 13.36 -17.10
CA ALA A 367 4.40 11.95 -17.26
C ALA A 367 5.90 11.76 -17.11
N LEU A 368 6.32 11.09 -16.03
CA LEU A 368 7.74 10.95 -15.73
C LEU A 368 8.30 10.02 -16.79
N ARG A 369 8.97 10.58 -17.79
CA ARG A 369 9.49 9.82 -18.93
C ARG A 369 10.96 9.51 -18.72
N ASP A 370 11.35 8.26 -18.92
CA ASP A 370 12.74 7.82 -18.97
C ASP A 370 13.20 7.58 -20.42
N ASP A 371 12.95 8.55 -21.30
CA ASP A 371 13.23 8.46 -22.74
C ASP A 371 14.28 9.47 -23.22
N LEU A 372 14.40 10.60 -22.53
CA LEU A 372 15.16 11.75 -23.00
C LEU A 372 16.67 11.53 -22.90
N VAL A 373 17.17 10.97 -21.78
CA VAL A 373 18.61 10.77 -21.60
C VAL A 373 19.05 9.48 -22.29
N PRO A 374 19.92 9.54 -23.32
CA PRO A 374 20.26 8.35 -24.08
C PRO A 374 20.98 7.31 -23.21
N GLU A 375 20.65 6.03 -23.38
CA GLU A 375 21.37 4.95 -22.70
C GLU A 375 22.90 5.05 -22.88
N LYS A 376 23.61 4.72 -21.79
CA LYS A 376 25.09 4.74 -21.68
C LYS A 376 25.70 6.15 -21.75
N SER A 377 24.93 7.21 -21.47
CA SER A 377 25.47 8.56 -21.31
C SER A 377 26.26 8.70 -20.00
N PHE A 378 27.24 9.59 -19.98
CA PHE A 378 27.96 9.95 -18.76
C PHE A 378 27.35 11.20 -18.15
N LEU A 379 26.94 11.11 -16.89
CA LEU A 379 26.27 12.17 -16.14
C LEU A 379 27.19 12.69 -15.04
N SER A 380 27.23 14.01 -14.85
CA SER A 380 27.96 14.58 -13.73
C SER A 380 27.39 15.92 -13.27
N LEU A 381 27.48 16.16 -11.97
CA LEU A 381 27.13 17.41 -11.31
C LEU A 381 28.38 18.28 -11.14
N GLY A 382 28.40 19.42 -11.81
CA GLY A 382 29.58 20.26 -11.94
C GLY A 382 29.32 21.74 -11.68
N MET A 383 30.32 22.53 -12.05
CA MET A 383 30.23 23.99 -12.13
C MET A 383 31.10 24.44 -13.29
N VAL A 384 30.61 25.43 -14.03
CA VAL A 384 31.34 26.07 -15.12
C VAL A 384 31.68 27.50 -14.72
N PRO A 385 32.96 27.89 -14.73
CA PRO A 385 33.38 29.26 -14.43
C PRO A 385 32.69 30.27 -15.36
N TRP A 386 32.41 31.46 -14.86
CA TRP A 386 31.69 32.51 -15.62
C TRP A 386 32.37 32.83 -16.96
N GLU A 387 33.70 32.85 -17.02
CA GLU A 387 34.47 33.09 -18.25
C GLU A 387 34.21 32.01 -19.31
N VAL A 388 34.09 30.74 -18.88
CA VAL A 388 33.80 29.62 -19.78
C VAL A 388 32.33 29.63 -20.21
N LEU A 389 31.43 30.05 -19.32
CA LEU A 389 30.01 30.23 -19.63
C LEU A 389 29.82 31.27 -20.74
N GLU A 390 30.47 32.43 -20.65
CA GLU A 390 30.40 33.47 -21.70
C GLU A 390 30.93 32.97 -23.05
N MET A 391 32.00 32.18 -23.04
CA MET A 391 32.47 31.54 -24.27
C MET A 391 31.43 30.57 -24.85
N LEU A 392 30.69 29.83 -24.02
CA LEU A 392 29.66 28.89 -24.46
C LEU A 392 28.43 29.59 -25.02
N ARG A 393 28.05 30.74 -24.43
CA ARG A 393 26.95 31.59 -24.94
C ARG A 393 27.22 32.08 -26.37
N ILE A 394 28.49 32.33 -26.70
CA ILE A 394 28.90 32.85 -28.01
C ILE A 394 29.24 31.73 -29.01
N GLY A 395 29.85 30.63 -28.54
CA GLY A 395 30.46 29.61 -29.40
C GLY A 395 29.78 28.24 -29.42
N GLY A 396 28.75 28.02 -28.59
CA GLY A 396 27.97 26.77 -28.58
C GLY A 396 27.15 26.58 -29.87
N ALA A 397 26.85 25.33 -30.23
CA ALA A 397 25.97 25.06 -31.37
C ALA A 397 24.51 25.42 -31.07
N TYR A 398 24.12 25.41 -29.79
CA TYR A 398 22.85 25.91 -29.32
C TYR A 398 22.97 26.51 -27.92
N TYR A 399 22.26 27.61 -27.68
CA TYR A 399 22.19 28.27 -26.38
C TYR A 399 20.76 28.72 -26.10
N GLN A 400 20.22 28.29 -24.96
CA GLN A 400 18.97 28.80 -24.42
C GLN A 400 19.28 29.73 -23.23
N PRO A 401 19.02 31.05 -23.36
CA PRO A 401 19.24 32.01 -22.29
C PRO A 401 18.12 31.99 -21.25
N LYS A 402 18.45 32.46 -20.04
CA LYS A 402 17.47 32.84 -19.01
C LYS A 402 17.58 34.33 -18.69
N GLU A 403 16.44 35.02 -18.56
CA GLU A 403 16.39 36.49 -18.50
C GLU A 403 17.14 37.12 -17.31
N GLU A 404 17.26 36.41 -16.17
CA GLU A 404 17.94 36.91 -14.96
C GLU A 404 18.99 35.92 -14.41
N VAL A 405 20.17 35.85 -15.03
CA VAL A 405 21.30 35.08 -14.46
C VAL A 405 22.08 35.94 -13.46
N THR A 406 21.89 35.66 -12.16
CA THR A 406 22.70 36.29 -11.10
C THR A 406 24.08 35.63 -11.05
N GLN A 407 25.13 36.38 -11.40
CA GLN A 407 26.52 35.93 -11.25
C GLN A 407 26.92 35.89 -9.77
N GLY A 408 26.72 34.75 -9.13
CA GLY A 408 27.07 34.50 -7.73
C GLY A 408 28.05 33.34 -7.56
N GLY A 409 29.11 33.54 -6.78
CA GLY A 409 30.14 32.51 -6.56
C GLY A 409 31.11 32.35 -7.73
N GLU A 410 31.79 31.20 -7.79
CA GLU A 410 32.89 30.91 -8.74
C GLU A 410 32.43 30.55 -10.17
N GLY A 411 31.15 30.26 -10.36
CA GLY A 411 30.56 29.91 -11.65
C GLY A 411 29.17 29.31 -11.54
N LEU A 412 28.57 28.99 -12.69
CA LEU A 412 27.22 28.44 -12.79
C LEU A 412 27.22 26.94 -12.45
N PRO A 413 26.37 26.45 -11.52
CA PRO A 413 26.17 25.01 -11.33
C PRO A 413 25.56 24.41 -12.59
N VAL A 414 26.18 23.36 -13.14
CA VAL A 414 25.69 22.67 -14.35
C VAL A 414 25.59 21.15 -14.23
N ILE A 415 24.53 20.57 -14.77
CA ILE A 415 24.45 19.14 -15.05
C ILE A 415 25.07 18.93 -16.41
N MET A 416 25.96 17.96 -16.53
CA MET A 416 26.60 17.63 -17.80
C MET A 416 26.19 16.24 -18.25
N ILE A 417 25.58 16.16 -19.44
CA ILE A 417 25.24 14.93 -20.14
C ILE A 417 26.20 14.78 -21.31
N GLN A 418 27.09 13.79 -21.22
CA GLN A 418 28.04 13.49 -22.28
C GLN A 418 27.65 12.20 -22.99
N THR A 419 27.44 12.27 -24.31
CA THR A 419 27.01 11.12 -25.12
C THR A 419 27.68 11.10 -26.50
N SER A 420 27.24 10.25 -27.42
CA SER A 420 27.73 10.25 -28.81
C SER A 420 27.22 11.49 -29.56
N ARG A 421 27.94 11.96 -30.59
CA ARG A 421 27.54 13.16 -31.33
C ARG A 421 26.12 13.08 -31.94
N PRO A 422 25.70 11.95 -32.56
CA PRO A 422 24.33 11.82 -33.06
C PRO A 422 23.29 11.89 -31.94
N LYS A 423 23.47 11.13 -30.84
CA LYS A 423 22.58 11.12 -29.69
C LYS A 423 22.46 12.50 -29.03
N ALA A 424 23.57 13.21 -28.92
CA ALA A 424 23.59 14.57 -28.39
C ALA A 424 22.80 15.55 -29.26
N LYS A 425 22.84 15.40 -30.59
CA LYS A 425 22.04 16.24 -31.50
C LYS A 425 20.55 15.96 -31.35
N THR A 426 20.17 14.69 -31.26
CA THR A 426 18.78 14.27 -31.02
C THR A 426 18.25 14.84 -29.71
N LEU A 427 18.99 14.69 -28.60
CA LEU A 427 18.63 15.25 -27.30
C LEU A 427 18.43 16.78 -27.35
N ILE A 428 19.29 17.49 -28.08
CA ILE A 428 19.16 18.95 -28.24
C ILE A 428 17.87 19.29 -29.02
N GLU A 429 17.57 18.55 -30.08
CA GLU A 429 16.38 18.74 -30.92
C GLU A 429 15.09 18.42 -30.14
N GLU A 430 15.07 17.37 -29.33
CA GLU A 430 13.94 16.99 -28.48
C GLU A 430 13.65 18.04 -27.41
N LEU A 431 14.69 18.52 -26.70
CA LEU A 431 14.55 19.63 -25.75
C LEU A 431 14.04 20.90 -26.42
N GLN A 432 14.51 21.23 -27.63
CA GLN A 432 14.00 22.37 -28.38
C GLN A 432 12.54 22.21 -28.77
N ALA A 433 12.16 21.03 -29.26
CA ALA A 433 10.78 20.71 -29.65
C ALA A 433 9.82 20.77 -28.45
N ALA A 434 10.28 20.38 -27.26
CA ALA A 434 9.54 20.45 -26.00
C ALA A 434 9.48 21.87 -25.39
N GLY A 435 9.90 22.91 -26.12
CA GLY A 435 9.86 24.30 -25.64
C GLY A 435 11.04 24.71 -24.77
N GLY A 436 12.12 23.95 -24.78
CA GLY A 436 13.34 24.22 -24.02
C GLY A 436 13.35 23.62 -22.63
N LEU A 437 14.41 23.87 -21.87
CA LEU A 437 14.56 23.44 -20.48
C LEU A 437 14.15 24.56 -19.52
N GLN A 438 13.15 24.32 -18.67
CA GLN A 438 12.66 25.32 -17.70
C GLN A 438 13.30 25.12 -16.32
N GLY A 439 13.44 23.87 -15.90
CA GLY A 439 13.94 23.59 -14.57
C GLY A 439 14.65 22.24 -14.41
N ILE A 440 15.44 22.17 -13.34
CA ILE A 440 16.18 20.99 -12.92
C ILE A 440 15.87 20.76 -11.45
N CYS A 441 15.45 19.54 -11.10
CA CYS A 441 15.11 19.17 -9.73
C CYS A 441 15.74 17.83 -9.35
N PHE A 442 15.77 17.58 -8.05
CA PHE A 442 16.05 16.29 -7.46
C PHE A 442 14.93 15.98 -6.46
N ASN A 443 14.26 14.86 -6.65
CA ASN A 443 13.10 14.45 -5.88
C ASN A 443 13.38 13.13 -5.14
N PRO A 444 12.97 12.99 -3.86
CA PRO A 444 13.14 11.73 -3.15
C PRO A 444 12.32 10.62 -3.79
N GLY A 445 12.93 9.45 -3.90
CA GLY A 445 12.29 8.20 -4.31
C GLY A 445 12.47 7.12 -3.25
N GLU A 446 11.53 6.18 -3.17
CA GLU A 446 11.65 5.00 -2.31
C GLU A 446 11.23 3.73 -3.04
N ASN A 447 11.96 2.64 -2.78
CA ASN A 447 11.53 1.29 -3.12
C ASN A 447 10.88 0.66 -1.87
N PRO A 448 9.54 0.52 -1.84
CA PRO A 448 8.84 -0.01 -0.67
C PRO A 448 9.17 -1.49 -0.36
N LEU A 449 9.68 -2.24 -1.34
CA LEU A 449 10.03 -3.66 -1.19
C LEU A 449 11.40 -3.85 -0.52
N GLU A 450 12.39 -3.02 -0.86
CA GLU A 450 13.77 -3.14 -0.36
C GLU A 450 14.07 -2.14 0.77
N GLY A 451 13.23 -1.11 0.95
CA GLY A 451 13.44 -0.03 1.92
C GLY A 451 14.54 0.96 1.51
N ASP A 452 15.05 0.83 0.28
CA ASP A 452 16.09 1.70 -0.27
C ASP A 452 15.51 3.05 -0.71
N ARG A 453 16.27 4.11 -0.43
CA ARG A 453 15.92 5.49 -0.79
C ARG A 453 16.84 6.02 -1.87
N TYR A 454 16.26 6.73 -2.82
CA TYR A 454 16.93 7.29 -3.98
C TYR A 454 16.69 8.80 -4.07
N ASP A 455 17.62 9.48 -4.73
CA ASP A 455 17.52 10.87 -5.15
C ASP A 455 17.32 10.84 -6.67
N ILE A 456 16.11 11.18 -7.14
CA ILE A 456 15.68 11.10 -8.52
C ILE A 456 15.92 12.44 -9.21
N GLY A 457 16.84 12.47 -10.18
CA GLY A 457 17.15 13.66 -10.96
C GLY A 457 16.14 13.89 -12.10
N LEU A 458 15.48 15.04 -12.09
CA LEU A 458 14.44 15.41 -13.06
C LEU A 458 14.79 16.67 -13.87
N LEU A 459 14.46 16.66 -15.16
CA LEU A 459 14.47 17.82 -16.06
C LEU A 459 13.03 18.19 -16.42
N GLN A 460 12.65 19.45 -16.22
CA GLN A 460 11.33 19.96 -16.64
C GLN A 460 11.47 20.77 -17.94
N THR A 461 10.71 20.39 -18.96
CA THR A 461 10.69 21.05 -20.26
C THR A 461 9.60 22.13 -20.36
N GLY A 462 9.65 22.97 -21.40
CA GLY A 462 8.72 24.08 -21.62
C GLY A 462 7.26 23.68 -21.84
N ASN A 463 7.02 22.45 -22.29
CA ASN A 463 5.68 21.85 -22.42
C ASN A 463 5.12 21.29 -21.09
N GLY A 464 5.89 21.37 -20.00
CA GLY A 464 5.48 20.90 -18.68
C GLY A 464 5.96 19.49 -18.32
N ASP A 465 6.42 18.69 -19.28
CA ASP A 465 6.86 17.30 -19.09
C ASP A 465 8.07 17.19 -18.13
N LEU A 466 8.16 16.09 -17.38
CA LEU A 466 9.30 15.75 -16.54
C LEU A 466 10.03 14.55 -17.12
N HIS A 467 11.33 14.71 -17.32
CA HIS A 467 12.18 13.66 -17.82
C HIS A 467 13.19 13.24 -16.76
N LEU A 468 13.28 11.93 -16.51
CA LEU A 468 14.30 11.34 -15.68
C LEU A 468 15.66 11.52 -16.35
N PHE A 469 16.65 12.03 -15.61
CA PHE A 469 18.03 12.03 -16.09
C PHE A 469 18.96 11.14 -15.29
N GLY A 470 18.57 10.68 -14.10
CA GLY A 470 19.34 9.70 -13.34
C GLY A 470 18.78 9.43 -11.96
N GLU A 471 19.03 8.23 -11.48
CA GLU A 471 18.69 7.76 -10.14
C GLU A 471 19.97 7.58 -9.33
N PHE A 472 20.00 8.13 -8.11
CA PHE A 472 21.18 8.09 -7.28
C PHE A 472 20.81 7.56 -5.89
N GLY A 473 21.41 6.46 -5.45
CA GLY A 473 21.17 5.94 -4.10
C GLY A 473 21.54 6.97 -3.03
N GLU A 474 20.68 7.17 -2.03
CA GLU A 474 20.89 8.14 -0.95
C GLU A 474 22.20 7.88 -0.17
N THR A 475 22.63 6.61 -0.13
CA THR A 475 23.84 6.16 0.56
C THR A 475 25.14 6.31 -0.25
N ASP A 476 25.12 6.77 -1.51
CA ASP A 476 26.35 7.01 -2.28
C ASP A 476 27.07 8.28 -1.77
N PRO A 477 28.24 8.17 -1.10
CA PRO A 477 28.95 9.32 -0.55
C PRO A 477 29.44 10.30 -1.64
N THR A 478 29.64 9.83 -2.88
CA THR A 478 30.09 10.66 -4.00
C THR A 478 28.95 11.55 -4.48
N HIS A 479 27.77 10.97 -4.66
CA HIS A 479 26.56 11.71 -5.03
C HIS A 479 26.15 12.69 -3.93
N ALA A 480 26.04 12.24 -2.68
CA ALA A 480 25.66 13.10 -1.56
C ALA A 480 26.57 14.34 -1.42
N ALA A 481 27.87 14.18 -1.63
CA ALA A 481 28.82 15.29 -1.63
C ALA A 481 28.66 16.23 -2.85
N ALA A 482 28.37 15.68 -4.03
CA ALA A 482 28.12 16.45 -5.25
C ALA A 482 26.80 17.23 -5.16
N ARG A 483 25.72 16.60 -4.71
CA ARG A 483 24.40 17.18 -4.45
C ARG A 483 24.47 18.33 -3.44
N LYS A 484 25.16 18.13 -2.32
CA LYS A 484 25.36 19.19 -1.32
C LYS A 484 26.09 20.41 -1.91
N LYS A 485 27.10 20.20 -2.75
CA LYS A 485 27.82 21.30 -3.44
C LYS A 485 26.94 21.97 -4.48
N TRP A 486 26.11 21.22 -5.20
CA TRP A 486 25.12 21.72 -6.14
C TRP A 486 24.16 22.70 -5.48
N ASP A 487 23.52 22.28 -4.37
CA ASP A 487 22.54 23.12 -3.66
C ASP A 487 23.16 24.39 -3.10
N GLN A 488 24.38 24.30 -2.56
CA GLN A 488 25.10 25.47 -2.09
C GLN A 488 25.39 26.47 -3.22
N ARG A 489 25.69 25.98 -4.43
CA ARG A 489 25.94 26.84 -5.59
C ARG A 489 24.65 27.43 -6.14
N CYS A 490 23.57 26.64 -6.24
CA CYS A 490 22.27 27.13 -6.66
C CYS A 490 21.74 28.23 -5.73
N LYS A 491 21.97 28.12 -4.42
CA LYS A 491 21.67 29.21 -3.47
C LYS A 491 22.44 30.50 -3.77
N LYS A 492 23.72 30.39 -4.18
CA LYS A 492 24.55 31.55 -4.53
C LYS A 492 24.13 32.20 -5.84
N THR A 493 23.63 31.43 -6.80
CA THR A 493 23.11 31.91 -8.09
C THR A 493 21.62 32.24 -8.06
N LYS A 494 21.00 32.31 -6.87
CA LYS A 494 19.55 32.57 -6.66
C LYS A 494 18.63 31.61 -7.42
N GLY A 495 18.98 30.32 -7.44
CA GLY A 495 18.18 29.29 -8.09
C GLY A 495 18.39 29.21 -9.60
N VAL A 496 19.49 29.74 -10.14
CA VAL A 496 19.85 29.59 -11.55
C VAL A 496 20.92 28.51 -11.71
N CYS A 497 20.66 27.55 -12.59
CA CYS A 497 21.58 26.47 -12.95
C CYS A 497 21.56 26.25 -14.46
N GLY A 498 22.29 25.23 -14.94
CA GLY A 498 22.23 24.89 -16.35
C GLY A 498 22.44 23.42 -16.66
N LEU A 499 22.18 23.07 -17.92
CA LEU A 499 22.44 21.77 -18.52
C LEU A 499 23.42 21.96 -19.69
N ILE A 500 24.49 21.18 -19.69
CA ILE A 500 25.45 21.11 -20.79
C ILE A 500 25.35 19.75 -21.46
N ILE A 501 25.12 19.76 -22.77
CA ILE A 501 25.17 18.56 -23.60
C ILE A 501 26.50 18.55 -24.34
N ALA A 502 27.28 17.50 -24.12
CA ALA A 502 28.61 17.33 -24.70
C ALA A 502 28.75 16.03 -25.49
N LYS A 503 29.64 16.02 -26.47
CA LYS A 503 30.06 14.80 -27.17
C LYS A 503 31.33 14.20 -26.55
N GLY A 504 31.58 12.92 -26.82
CA GLY A 504 32.88 12.29 -26.56
C GLY A 504 32.89 11.28 -25.42
N LEU A 505 31.99 10.31 -25.47
CA LEU A 505 31.86 9.24 -24.49
C LEU A 505 33.08 8.28 -24.41
N THR A 506 33.97 8.28 -25.41
CA THR A 506 35.12 7.36 -25.53
C THR A 506 36.46 8.11 -25.51
N GLY A 507 37.43 7.61 -24.72
CA GLY A 507 38.80 8.12 -24.68
C GLY A 507 39.04 9.20 -23.61
N ALA A 508 40.12 9.98 -23.76
CA ALA A 508 40.60 10.96 -22.76
C ALA A 508 39.63 12.14 -22.48
N ALA A 509 38.55 12.27 -23.27
CA ALA A 509 37.53 13.31 -23.11
C ALA A 509 36.34 12.87 -22.23
N ARG A 510 36.22 11.58 -21.86
CA ARG A 510 35.12 11.07 -21.03
C ARG A 510 35.19 11.68 -19.63
N GLY A 511 34.14 12.37 -19.22
CA GLY A 511 34.04 13.06 -17.94
C GLY A 511 34.83 14.37 -17.84
N ASN A 512 35.56 14.76 -18.90
CA ASN A 512 36.29 16.02 -18.98
C ASN A 512 36.26 16.61 -20.40
N PRO A 513 35.06 16.91 -20.94
CA PRO A 513 34.94 17.47 -22.28
C PRO A 513 35.59 18.84 -22.37
N GLN A 514 36.27 19.09 -23.48
CA GLN A 514 36.83 20.41 -23.78
C GLN A 514 35.74 21.30 -24.39
N PHE A 515 35.99 22.61 -24.48
CA PHE A 515 35.05 23.57 -25.06
C PHE A 515 34.48 23.13 -26.43
N LYS A 516 35.33 22.63 -27.33
CA LYS A 516 34.95 22.10 -28.66
C LYS A 516 34.02 20.88 -28.64
N ASP A 517 33.87 20.25 -27.48
CA ASP A 517 33.05 19.07 -27.27
C ASP A 517 31.70 19.41 -26.63
N MET A 518 31.53 20.63 -26.11
CA MET A 518 30.27 21.15 -25.60
C MET A 518 29.42 21.63 -26.78
N LEU A 519 28.25 21.02 -26.96
CA LEU A 519 27.38 21.26 -28.11
C LEU A 519 26.26 22.24 -27.78
N ALA A 520 25.66 22.12 -26.59
CA ALA A 520 24.58 23.00 -26.17
C ALA A 520 24.68 23.37 -24.70
N LEU A 521 24.18 24.58 -24.40
CA LEU A 521 24.00 25.12 -23.06
C LEU A 521 22.54 25.54 -22.89
N PHE A 522 21.89 25.04 -21.84
CA PHE A 522 20.56 25.47 -21.42
C PHE A 522 20.67 26.08 -20.03
N GLU A 523 20.21 27.32 -19.86
CA GLU A 523 20.09 27.95 -18.55
C GLU A 523 18.67 27.76 -18.01
N ALA A 524 18.55 27.27 -16.77
CA ALA A 524 17.29 26.82 -16.18
C ALA A 524 17.16 27.21 -14.69
N SER A 525 15.96 27.02 -14.13
CA SER A 525 15.69 27.12 -12.69
C SER A 525 16.14 25.87 -11.94
N ALA A 526 16.87 26.03 -10.84
CA ALA A 526 16.99 24.98 -9.85
C ALA A 526 15.70 24.98 -9.03
N MET A 527 14.93 23.89 -9.11
CA MET A 527 13.64 23.76 -8.44
C MET A 527 13.76 22.85 -7.23
N THR A 528 12.92 23.09 -6.24
CA THR A 528 12.76 22.23 -5.08
C THR A 528 11.62 21.24 -5.29
N THR A 529 11.59 20.19 -4.49
CA THR A 529 10.50 19.20 -4.47
C THR A 529 9.13 19.87 -4.26
N ASN A 530 9.09 20.91 -3.43
CA ASN A 530 7.88 21.68 -3.15
C ASN A 530 7.43 22.53 -4.34
N ASP A 531 8.34 22.94 -5.22
CA ASP A 531 7.99 23.71 -6.42
C ASP A 531 7.34 22.82 -7.50
N LEU A 532 7.62 21.51 -7.45
CA LEU A 532 7.03 20.51 -8.36
C LEU A 532 5.78 19.82 -7.80
N GLY A 533 5.58 19.82 -6.48
CA GLY A 533 4.40 19.22 -5.84
C GLY A 533 4.36 17.68 -5.86
N LEU A 534 5.46 17.01 -6.19
CA LEU A 534 5.49 15.57 -6.48
C LEU A 534 5.56 14.64 -5.24
N GLY A 535 5.80 15.16 -4.04
CA GLY A 535 6.00 14.33 -2.85
C GLY A 535 7.18 13.35 -2.98
N THR A 536 7.18 12.25 -2.22
CA THR A 536 8.13 11.14 -2.41
C THR A 536 7.60 10.20 -3.47
N LEU A 537 8.38 9.93 -4.53
CA LEU A 537 7.96 9.02 -5.59
C LEU A 537 8.20 7.57 -5.18
N GLN A 538 7.23 6.69 -5.40
CA GLN A 538 7.36 5.27 -5.13
C GLN A 538 7.66 4.51 -6.41
N LEU A 539 8.64 3.62 -6.38
CA LEU A 539 8.91 2.71 -7.48
C LEU A 539 7.86 1.60 -7.48
N THR A 540 6.94 1.64 -8.44
CA THR A 540 5.99 0.56 -8.71
C THR A 540 6.49 -0.28 -9.89
N ILE A 541 6.57 -1.59 -9.74
CA ILE A 541 6.91 -2.48 -10.84
C ILE A 541 5.71 -2.50 -11.79
N ALA A 542 5.85 -1.90 -12.97
CA ALA A 542 4.88 -2.06 -14.04
C ALA A 542 4.98 -3.50 -14.57
N THR A 543 3.93 -4.29 -14.37
CA THR A 543 3.75 -5.54 -15.12
C THR A 543 3.43 -5.17 -16.56
N GLU A 544 4.43 -5.24 -17.45
CA GLU A 544 4.22 -5.05 -18.89
C GLU A 544 3.18 -6.07 -19.38
N GLU A 545 2.11 -5.56 -20.00
CA GLU A 545 1.08 -6.34 -20.67
C GLU A 545 1.71 -7.23 -21.76
N MET A 546 1.38 -8.53 -21.73
CA MET A 546 1.66 -9.49 -22.81
C MET A 546 0.37 -9.94 -23.49
#